data_AF-A0A150HQD6-F1
#
_entry.id   AF-A0A150HQD6-F1
#
_cell.length_a   1.000
_cell.length_b   1.000
_cell.length_c   1.000
_cell.angle_alpha   90.00
_cell.angle_beta   90.00
_cell.angle_gamma   90.00
#
_symmetry.space_group_name_H-M   'P 1'
#
loop_
_entity.id
_entity.type
_entity.pdbx_description
1 polymer ?
#
loop_
_entity_poly.entity_id
_entity_poly.type
_entity_poly.pdbx_seq_one_letter_code
_entity_poly.pdbx_strand_id
1 'polypeptide(L)'
;MLSTTETLSHLFSQGFVASEAFIGDADFRKRLNDKLPKTSKLLCTNSRPDPSKYKIVYAVATNRDIPKELPFFSKVTLKNALKTLKTLNFSVSISAIEVDAVLEIKKKEKPAKGKKLA
;
A
#
# COMPACT_ATOMS: atom_id res chain seq x y z
N MET A 1 -17.47 -6.36 -14.16
CA MET A 1 -16.86 -7.23 -13.13
C MET A 1 -15.57 -6.58 -12.65
N LEU A 2 -15.51 -6.09 -11.41
CA LEU A 2 -14.28 -5.58 -10.82
C LEU A 2 -13.58 -6.74 -10.11
N SER A 3 -12.37 -7.03 -10.57
CA SER A 3 -11.39 -7.96 -10.00
C SER A 3 -10.89 -7.47 -8.64
N THR A 4 -11.77 -7.51 -7.64
CA THR A 4 -11.48 -7.09 -6.26
C THR A 4 -10.39 -7.94 -5.61
N THR A 5 -10.36 -9.24 -5.93
CA THR A 5 -9.35 -10.17 -5.42
C THR A 5 -7.96 -9.86 -5.93
N GLU A 6 -7.80 -9.68 -7.25
CA GLU A 6 -6.50 -9.40 -7.87
C GLU A 6 -5.96 -8.04 -7.40
N THR A 7 -6.82 -7.04 -7.29
CA THR A 7 -6.45 -5.69 -6.85
C THR A 7 -5.93 -5.69 -5.40
N LEU A 8 -6.63 -6.37 -4.49
CA LEU A 8 -6.23 -6.45 -3.08
C LEU A 8 -4.97 -7.30 -2.90
N SER A 9 -4.88 -8.44 -3.59
CA SER A 9 -3.66 -9.25 -3.60
C SER A 9 -2.47 -8.44 -4.12
N HIS A 10 -2.65 -7.66 -5.17
CA HIS A 10 -1.60 -6.80 -5.71
C HIS A 10 -1.20 -5.69 -4.72
N LEU A 11 -2.17 -5.05 -4.05
CA LEU A 11 -1.91 -4.06 -3.00
C LEU A 11 -1.04 -4.63 -1.87
N PHE A 12 -1.34 -5.83 -1.39
CA PHE A 12 -0.56 -6.47 -0.33
C PHE A 12 0.86 -6.83 -0.79
N SER A 13 1.00 -7.33 -2.02
CA SER A 13 2.32 -7.59 -2.61
C SER A 13 3.13 -6.31 -2.80
N GLN A 14 2.50 -5.21 -3.22
CA GLN A 14 3.16 -3.90 -3.35
C GLN A 14 3.69 -3.41 -2.00
N GLY A 15 2.87 -3.47 -0.95
CA GLY A 15 3.29 -3.05 0.39
C GLY A 15 4.45 -3.90 0.92
N PHE A 16 4.43 -5.20 0.64
CA PHE A 16 5.54 -6.10 0.96
C PHE A 16 6.84 -5.69 0.25
N VAL A 17 6.84 -5.62 -1.09
CA VAL A 17 8.03 -5.29 -1.88
C VAL A 17 8.57 -3.90 -1.53
N ALA A 18 7.69 -2.91 -1.33
CA ALA A 18 8.10 -1.57 -0.93
C ALA A 18 8.77 -1.55 0.45
N SER A 19 8.30 -2.36 1.39
CA SER A 19 8.88 -2.45 2.73
C SER A 19 10.24 -3.16 2.72
N GLU A 20 10.38 -4.21 1.91
CA GLU A 20 11.69 -4.85 1.70
C GLU A 20 12.69 -3.89 1.08
N ALA A 21 12.31 -3.17 0.01
CA ALA A 21 13.16 -2.17 -0.61
C ALA A 21 13.50 -1.03 0.37
N PHE A 22 12.53 -0.57 1.16
CA PHE A 22 12.75 0.43 2.19
C PHE A 22 13.83 0.02 3.20
N ILE A 23 13.93 -1.27 3.53
CA ILE A 23 14.91 -1.78 4.48
C ILE A 23 16.24 -2.14 3.81
N GLY A 24 16.20 -2.74 2.63
CA GLY A 24 17.38 -3.28 1.95
C GLY A 24 18.13 -2.29 1.07
N ASP A 25 17.45 -1.28 0.51
CA ASP A 25 17.97 -0.46 -0.59
C ASP A 25 18.12 1.02 -0.19
N ALA A 26 19.37 1.48 -0.13
CA ALA A 26 19.70 2.87 0.20
C ALA A 26 19.30 3.86 -0.92
N ASP A 27 19.41 3.46 -2.18
CA ASP A 27 19.06 4.30 -3.32
C ASP A 27 17.54 4.43 -3.47
N PHE A 28 16.78 3.37 -3.16
CA PHE A 28 15.34 3.45 -2.98
C PHE A 28 14.98 4.50 -1.91
N ARG A 29 15.62 4.45 -0.74
CA ARG A 29 15.39 5.41 0.35
C ARG A 29 15.73 6.85 -0.05
N LYS A 30 16.82 7.08 -0.80
CA LYS A 30 17.15 8.42 -1.32
C LYS A 30 16.03 8.97 -2.20
N ARG A 31 15.64 8.20 -3.22
CA ARG A 31 14.57 8.57 -4.17
C ARG A 31 13.22 8.76 -3.48
N LEU A 32 12.94 7.97 -2.45
CA LEU A 32 11.77 8.14 -1.59
C LEU A 32 11.86 9.47 -0.83
N ASN A 33 12.98 9.74 -0.16
CA ASN A 33 13.19 10.93 0.66
C ASN A 33 13.15 12.24 -0.13
N ASP A 34 13.46 12.21 -1.42
CA ASP A 34 13.32 13.35 -2.33
C ASP A 34 11.87 13.73 -2.59
N LYS A 35 10.95 12.75 -2.54
CA LYS A 35 9.52 12.95 -2.75
C LYS A 35 8.74 13.22 -1.46
N LEU A 36 9.35 12.95 -0.31
CA LEU A 36 8.70 13.13 0.99
C LEU A 36 8.63 14.63 1.38
N PRO A 37 7.50 15.06 2.00
CA PRO A 37 7.42 16.40 2.57
C PRO A 37 8.43 16.56 3.70
N LYS A 38 8.82 17.82 3.99
CA LYS A 38 9.85 18.13 5.01
C LYS A 38 9.55 17.48 6.37
N THR A 39 8.28 17.36 6.74
CA THR A 39 7.81 16.77 8.01
C THR A 39 8.01 15.26 8.10
N SER A 40 8.18 14.56 6.98
CA SER A 40 8.27 13.10 6.92
C SER A 40 9.59 12.60 6.35
N LYS A 41 10.55 13.51 6.11
CA LYS A 41 11.85 13.12 5.58
C LYS A 41 12.60 12.21 6.56
N LEU A 42 13.27 11.22 5.98
CA LEU A 42 14.21 10.35 6.65
C LEU A 42 15.44 11.15 7.04
N LEU A 43 15.87 11.02 8.31
CA LEU A 43 17.09 11.63 8.82
C LEU A 43 18.34 11.09 8.12
N CYS A 44 18.37 9.77 7.86
CA CYS A 44 19.47 9.08 7.20
C CYS A 44 18.93 8.08 6.17
N THR A 45 19.36 8.19 4.91
CA THR A 45 18.97 7.28 3.82
C THR A 45 19.98 6.14 3.59
N ASN A 46 21.24 6.33 4.00
CA ASN A 46 22.30 5.34 3.77
C ASN A 46 22.27 4.19 4.80
N SER A 47 21.86 4.49 6.03
CA SER A 47 21.73 3.49 7.09
C SER A 47 20.46 2.68 6.93
N ARG A 48 20.52 1.40 7.31
CA ARG A 48 19.34 0.54 7.41
C ARG A 48 18.37 1.11 8.45
N PRO A 49 17.11 1.44 8.08
CA PRO A 49 16.12 1.89 9.05
C PRO A 49 15.78 0.79 10.06
N ASP A 50 15.39 1.19 11.27
CA ASP A 50 14.81 0.29 12.26
C ASP A 50 13.32 0.04 11.92
N PRO A 51 12.94 -1.17 11.46
CA PRO A 51 11.57 -1.47 11.04
C PRO A 51 10.53 -1.30 12.16
N SER A 52 10.94 -1.46 13.43
CA SER A 52 10.05 -1.36 14.59
C SER A 52 9.48 0.05 14.80
N LYS A 53 10.19 1.07 14.29
CA LYS A 53 9.77 2.47 14.34
C LYS A 53 8.77 2.83 13.26
N TYR A 54 8.44 1.90 12.36
CA TYR A 54 7.53 2.13 11.25
C TYR A 54 6.33 1.19 11.34
N LYS A 55 5.17 1.72 10.93
CA LYS A 55 3.93 0.98 10.84
C LYS A 55 3.42 1.00 9.42
N ILE A 56 3.17 -0.18 8.87
CA ILE A 56 2.57 -0.36 7.55
C ILE A 56 1.06 -0.41 7.74
N VAL A 57 0.33 0.48 7.08
CA VAL A 57 -1.13 0.52 7.12
C VAL A 57 -1.68 0.33 5.72
N TYR A 58 -2.36 -0.78 5.48
CA TYR A 58 -3.15 -0.99 4.27
C TYR A 58 -4.50 -0.30 4.43
N ALA A 59 -4.62 0.89 3.86
CA ALA A 59 -5.87 1.63 3.81
C ALA A 59 -6.67 1.24 2.56
N VAL A 60 -7.86 0.68 2.74
CA VAL A 60 -8.71 0.21 1.65
C VAL A 60 -10.03 0.96 1.71
N ALA A 61 -10.34 1.70 0.66
CA ALA A 61 -11.63 2.35 0.48
C ALA A 61 -12.70 1.28 0.18
N THR A 62 -13.51 0.93 1.18
CA THR A 62 -14.54 -0.11 1.06
C THR A 62 -15.58 0.00 2.15
N ASN A 63 -16.84 -0.30 1.80
CA ASN A 63 -17.95 -0.43 2.75
C ASN A 63 -18.11 -1.87 3.26
N ARG A 64 -17.07 -2.71 3.10
CA ARG A 64 -17.01 -4.08 3.62
C ARG A 64 -16.23 -4.12 4.93
N ASP A 65 -16.63 -5.01 5.82
CA ASP A 65 -15.95 -5.33 7.07
C ASP A 65 -14.65 -6.12 6.78
N ILE A 66 -13.55 -5.41 6.52
CA ILE A 66 -12.22 -5.99 6.39
C ILE A 66 -11.52 -6.07 7.75
N PRO A 67 -10.77 -7.15 8.05
CA PRO A 67 -10.33 -8.20 7.12
C PRO A 67 -11.29 -9.39 6.93
N LYS A 68 -12.47 -9.41 7.58
CA LYS A 68 -13.36 -10.58 7.57
C LYS A 68 -13.94 -10.88 6.19
N GLU A 69 -14.32 -9.84 5.45
CA GLU A 69 -14.91 -9.93 4.11
C GLU A 69 -13.90 -9.96 2.96
N LEU A 70 -12.60 -10.13 3.26
CA LEU A 70 -11.59 -10.30 2.21
C LEU A 70 -11.82 -11.63 1.43
N PRO A 71 -11.69 -11.62 0.09
CA PRO A 71 -11.69 -12.84 -0.71
C PRO A 71 -10.60 -13.81 -0.25
N PHE A 72 -10.83 -15.12 -0.43
CA PHE A 72 -9.92 -16.18 0.05
C PHE A 72 -8.45 -15.95 -0.38
N PHE A 73 -8.20 -15.74 -1.68
CA PHE A 73 -6.84 -15.53 -2.17
C PHE A 73 -6.20 -14.26 -1.63
N SER A 74 -6.96 -13.17 -1.46
CA SER A 74 -6.46 -11.94 -0.85
C SER A 74 -6.07 -12.14 0.62
N LYS A 75 -6.82 -12.98 1.37
CA LYS A 75 -6.44 -13.38 2.74
C LYS A 75 -5.13 -14.18 2.76
N VAL A 76 -4.96 -15.12 1.82
CA VAL A 76 -3.72 -15.91 1.70
C VAL A 76 -2.54 -15.00 1.39
N THR A 77 -2.66 -14.09 0.40
CA THR A 77 -1.62 -13.11 0.07
C THR A 77 -1.29 -12.23 1.27
N LEU A 78 -2.31 -11.70 1.96
CA LEU A 78 -2.13 -10.87 3.15
C LEU A 78 -1.40 -11.64 4.26
N LYS A 79 -1.78 -12.89 4.54
CA LYS A 79 -1.13 -13.72 5.57
C LYS A 79 0.35 -13.95 5.25
N ASN A 80 0.69 -14.22 3.98
CA ASN A 80 2.07 -14.41 3.55
C ASN A 80 2.89 -13.13 3.71
N ALA A 81 2.35 -11.99 3.25
CA ALA A 81 2.99 -10.68 3.43
C ALA A 81 3.19 -10.35 4.92
N LEU A 82 2.16 -10.56 5.76
CA LEU A 82 2.24 -10.32 7.19
C LEU A 82 3.31 -11.16 7.89
N LYS A 83 3.46 -12.44 7.50
CA LYS A 83 4.49 -13.32 8.08
C LYS A 83 5.88 -12.72 7.87
N THR A 84 6.22 -12.36 6.63
CA THR A 84 7.54 -11.81 6.31
C THR A 84 7.76 -10.42 6.90
N LEU A 85 6.76 -9.54 6.82
CA LEU A 85 6.85 -8.20 7.40
C LEU A 85 7.05 -8.24 8.93
N LYS A 86 6.38 -9.17 9.63
CA LYS A 86 6.61 -9.39 11.06
C LYS A 86 8.00 -9.95 11.35
N THR A 87 8.53 -10.84 10.51
CA THR A 87 9.93 -11.31 10.62
C THR A 87 10.93 -10.17 10.44
N LEU A 88 10.61 -9.19 9.59
CA LEU A 88 11.36 -7.94 9.46
C LEU A 88 11.13 -6.97 10.62
N ASN A 89 10.34 -7.31 11.64
CA ASN A 89 10.00 -6.48 12.80
C ASN A 89 9.12 -5.25 12.49
N PHE A 90 8.37 -5.27 11.38
CA PHE A 90 7.36 -4.25 11.11
C PHE A 90 6.06 -4.51 11.87
N SER A 91 5.43 -3.43 12.32
CA SER A 91 4.02 -3.45 12.72
C SER A 91 3.13 -3.25 11.50
N VAL A 92 2.13 -4.12 11.31
CA VAL A 92 1.23 -4.05 10.14
C VAL A 92 -0.23 -3.99 10.58
N SER A 93 -1.03 -3.15 9.93
CA SER A 93 -2.46 -3.01 10.17
C SER A 93 -3.22 -2.83 8.86
N ILE A 94 -4.52 -3.13 8.88
CA ILE A 94 -5.44 -2.89 7.78
C ILE A 94 -6.57 -1.98 8.29
N SER A 95 -6.98 -1.02 7.49
CA SER A 95 -8.02 -0.05 7.85
C SER A 95 -8.98 0.11 6.67
N ALA A 96 -10.28 0.02 6.98
CA ALA A 96 -11.34 0.37 6.06
C ALA A 96 -11.52 1.89 6.07
N ILE A 97 -11.54 2.50 4.89
CA ILE A 97 -12.00 3.87 4.72
C ILE A 97 -13.41 3.77 4.16
N GLU A 98 -14.38 4.27 4.92
CA GLU A 98 -15.77 4.34 4.49
C GLU A 98 -15.87 5.20 3.23
N VAL A 99 -16.59 4.71 2.23
CA VAL A 99 -16.78 5.39 0.97
C VAL A 99 -18.21 5.90 0.92
N ASP A 100 -18.36 7.20 0.73
CA ASP A 100 -19.67 7.80 0.55
C ASP A 100 -20.42 7.13 -0.61
N ALA A 101 -21.69 6.80 -0.40
CA ALA A 101 -22.52 6.09 -1.37
C ALA A 101 -22.60 6.81 -2.72
N VAL A 102 -22.47 8.14 -2.75
CA VAL A 102 -22.47 8.94 -3.99
C VAL A 102 -21.19 8.71 -4.81
N LEU A 103 -20.06 8.41 -4.15
CA LEU A 103 -18.78 8.11 -4.81
C LEU A 103 -18.68 6.64 -5.24
N GLU A 104 -19.32 5.71 -4.52
CA GLU A 104 -19.38 4.30 -4.91
C GLU A 104 -20.07 4.08 -6.28
N ILE A 105 -21.02 4.95 -6.62
CA ILE A 105 -21.81 4.89 -7.87
C ILE A 105 -21.04 5.52 -9.05
N LYS A 106 -20.09 6.44 -8.81
CA LYS A 106 -19.25 7.05 -9.87
C LYS A 106 -18.16 6.09 -10.38
N LYS A 107 -18.56 4.96 -10.95
CA LYS A 107 -17.65 4.13 -11.77
C LYS A 107 -17.40 4.82 -13.11
N LYS A 108 -16.19 5.37 -13.24
CA LYS A 108 -15.48 5.76 -14.48
C LYS A 108 -16.07 6.92 -15.29
N GLU A 109 -15.71 8.15 -14.92
CA GLU A 109 -15.29 9.07 -15.98
C GLU A 109 -13.86 8.68 -16.37
N LYS A 110 -13.73 8.09 -17.56
CA LYS A 110 -12.44 7.80 -18.18
C LYS A 110 -11.68 9.13 -18.26
N PRO A 111 -10.42 9.25 -17.82
CA PRO A 111 -9.70 10.51 -17.99
C PRO A 111 -9.71 10.85 -19.48
N ALA A 112 -10.20 12.04 -19.82
CA ALA A 112 -10.23 12.52 -21.20
C ALA A 112 -8.80 12.41 -21.74
N LYS A 113 -8.59 11.57 -22.76
CA LYS A 113 -7.33 11.53 -23.49
C LYS A 113 -7.07 12.96 -23.98
N GLY A 114 -6.10 13.64 -23.40
CA GLY A 114 -5.62 14.90 -23.93
C GLY A 114 -5.27 14.68 -25.40
N LYS A 115 -5.85 15.50 -26.29
CA LYS A 115 -5.48 15.55 -27.71
C LYS A 115 -3.95 15.71 -27.76
N LYS A 116 -3.26 14.74 -28.34
CA LYS A 116 -1.89 14.99 -28.84
C LYS A 116 -2.03 16.07 -29.90
N LEU A 117 -1.46 17.25 -29.65
CA LEU A 117 -1.20 18.20 -30.74
C LEU A 117 -0.16 17.52 -31.64
N ALA A 118 -0.54 17.36 -32.90
CA ALA A 118 0.36 17.01 -34.00
C ALA A 118 1.20 18.23 -34.38
#